data_AF-A0A6G3MEH1-F1
#
_entry.id   AF-A0A6G3MEH1-F1
#
_cell.length_a   1.000
_cell.length_b   1.000
_cell.length_c   1.000
_cell.angle_alpha   90.00
_cell.angle_beta   90.00
_cell.angle_gamma   90.00
#
_symmetry.space_group_name_H-M   'P 1'
#
loop_
_entity.id
_entity.type
_entity.pdbx_description
1 polymer ?
#
loop_
_entity_poly.entity_id
_entity_poly.type
_entity_poly.pdbx_seq_one_letter_code
_entity_poly.pdbx_strand_id
1 'polypeptide(L)'
;MITFVLFLFSLTQFISQSSQLDVAANLTMIKNYRRFELTIGNLILKESIDKHCGGKLNLRGCTLKSYVNFNQIHDSRDINLNEEYDEVHGIFVFHLIVWNGYKNEDKVFTEQTTLQILLSIQKNTKVEHIYYKKYINLIKAVSNSEKIFDLNLSEYEKFGIYVHYRCLGWIGFNCQFRCDTDKYDIECDYETGIAFCKNQQYLNPPYCNSSDSTCDAKETAMCQNNAICAKTFANTFQCLCPSGFGGKYCQNYNCEPPCDVNFGECIGPNKCKCLVDYKQGQFCNITKCNDISCLNDGYYMFLFYRCM
;
A
#
# COMPACT_ATOMS: atom_id res chain seq x y z
N MET A 1 -43.58 16.62 -35.83
CA MET A 1 -42.38 17.40 -35.46
C MET A 1 -42.32 17.47 -33.94
N ILE A 2 -41.64 16.53 -33.31
CA ILE A 2 -41.38 16.53 -31.87
C ILE A 2 -39.88 16.32 -31.73
N THR A 3 -39.19 17.36 -31.28
CA THR A 3 -37.74 17.43 -31.15
C THR A 3 -37.33 16.65 -29.90
N PHE A 4 -36.68 15.50 -30.08
CA PHE A 4 -36.02 14.74 -29.02
C PHE A 4 -34.72 15.44 -28.64
N VAL A 5 -34.67 16.03 -27.43
CA VAL A 5 -33.44 16.52 -26.83
C VAL A 5 -32.76 15.35 -26.12
N LEU A 6 -31.69 14.84 -26.73
CA LEU A 6 -30.78 13.86 -26.15
C LEU A 6 -29.96 14.53 -25.04
N PHE A 7 -30.25 14.17 -23.78
CA PHE A 7 -29.35 14.43 -22.66
C PHE A 7 -28.27 13.34 -22.61
N LEU A 8 -27.11 13.64 -23.20
CA LEU A 8 -25.85 12.95 -22.97
C LEU A 8 -25.25 13.52 -21.67
N PHE A 9 -25.51 12.87 -20.53
CA PHE A 9 -24.71 13.07 -19.32
C PHE A 9 -23.66 11.95 -19.25
N SER A 10 -22.41 12.31 -19.54
CA SER A 10 -21.26 11.42 -19.44
C SER A 10 -20.85 11.24 -17.97
N LEU A 11 -20.54 10.00 -17.60
CA LEU A 11 -20.09 9.57 -16.26
C LEU A 11 -18.75 10.18 -15.79
N THR A 12 -18.12 11.05 -16.57
CA THR A 12 -16.90 11.78 -16.19
C THR A 12 -17.12 12.86 -15.12
N GLN A 13 -18.38 13.24 -14.81
CA GLN A 13 -18.67 14.29 -13.82
C GLN A 13 -18.82 13.81 -12.38
N PHE A 14 -19.00 12.51 -12.12
CA PHE A 14 -19.15 12.04 -10.73
C PHE A 14 -17.82 11.90 -9.97
N ILE A 15 -16.70 11.77 -10.67
CA ILE A 15 -15.36 11.74 -10.06
C ILE A 15 -14.76 13.16 -9.99
N SER A 16 -15.30 14.14 -10.72
CA SER A 16 -14.76 15.52 -10.75
C SER A 16 -15.45 16.52 -9.80
N GLN A 17 -16.47 16.12 -9.04
CA GLN A 17 -17.18 17.03 -8.12
C GLN A 17 -16.82 16.88 -6.64
N SER A 18 -16.00 15.89 -6.26
CA SER A 18 -15.43 15.82 -4.90
C SER A 18 -14.19 16.71 -4.71
N SER A 19 -13.70 17.37 -5.76
CA SER A 19 -12.50 18.21 -5.74
C SER A 19 -12.77 19.72 -5.66
N GLN A 20 -14.02 20.17 -5.51
CA GLN A 20 -14.37 21.60 -5.54
C GLN A 20 -15.22 22.10 -4.36
N LEU A 21 -15.27 21.34 -3.26
CA LEU A 21 -15.77 21.84 -1.97
C LEU A 21 -14.63 22.04 -0.95
N ASP A 22 -13.47 22.48 -1.43
CA ASP A 22 -12.48 23.17 -0.59
C ASP A 22 -12.90 24.64 -0.49
N VAL A 23 -13.95 24.88 0.31
CA VAL A 23 -14.23 26.21 0.86
C VAL A 23 -12.95 26.66 1.54
N ALA A 24 -12.47 27.85 1.19
CA ALA A 24 -11.32 28.54 1.75
C ALA A 24 -11.49 28.77 3.27
N ALA A 25 -11.41 27.70 4.05
CA ALA A 25 -11.19 27.74 5.47
C ALA A 25 -9.71 28.07 5.65
N ASN A 26 -9.44 29.28 6.14
CA ASN A 26 -8.18 29.78 6.67
C ASN A 26 -7.09 28.69 6.80
N LEU A 27 -6.28 28.53 5.74
CA LEU A 27 -5.41 27.38 5.47
C LEU A 27 -4.17 27.26 6.39
N THR A 28 -4.16 27.99 7.51
CA THR A 28 -3.00 28.09 8.41
C THR A 28 -3.03 27.15 9.62
N MET A 29 -4.07 26.31 9.80
CA MET A 29 -4.18 25.48 11.02
C MET A 29 -4.78 24.07 10.87
N ILE A 30 -4.47 23.33 9.81
CA ILE A 30 -4.54 21.85 9.88
C ILE A 30 -3.18 21.27 9.48
N LYS A 31 -2.17 21.53 10.31
CA LYS A 31 -0.78 21.15 10.01
C LYS A 31 -0.52 19.64 10.05
N ASN A 32 -1.38 18.85 10.71
CA ASN A 32 -1.24 17.40 10.78
C ASN A 32 -2.61 16.73 10.67
N TYR A 33 -2.86 15.95 9.61
CA TYR A 33 -4.06 15.12 9.53
C TYR A 33 -3.80 13.80 8.79
N ARG A 34 -4.55 12.78 9.21
CA ARG A 34 -4.66 11.48 8.56
C ARG A 34 -5.98 11.47 7.78
N ARG A 35 -5.94 11.15 6.48
CA ARG A 35 -7.12 10.87 5.67
C ARG A 35 -6.98 9.48 5.05
N PHE A 36 -7.80 8.56 5.53
CA PHE A 36 -7.95 7.24 4.92
C PHE A 36 -9.26 7.21 4.15
N GLU A 37 -9.19 6.85 2.86
CA GLU A 37 -10.36 6.65 2.04
C GLU A 37 -10.32 5.26 1.41
N LEU A 38 -11.30 4.42 1.75
CA LEU A 38 -11.46 3.09 1.21
C LEU A 38 -12.80 3.00 0.50
N THR A 39 -12.75 2.59 -0.75
CA THR A 39 -13.89 2.34 -1.60
C THR A 39 -13.85 0.90 -2.09
N ILE A 40 -14.97 0.20 -1.98
CA ILE A 40 -15.15 -1.10 -2.64
C ILE A 40 -16.31 -0.93 -3.62
N GLY A 41 -16.01 -1.08 -4.90
CA GLY A 41 -16.95 -0.82 -5.97
C GLY A 41 -16.59 -1.54 -7.26
N ASN A 42 -17.18 -1.08 -8.36
CA ASN A 42 -17.07 -1.72 -9.67
C ASN A 42 -17.39 -3.22 -9.62
N LEU A 43 -18.32 -3.59 -8.75
CA LEU A 43 -18.70 -4.98 -8.50
C LEU A 43 -19.61 -5.45 -9.63
N ILE A 44 -19.10 -6.31 -10.50
CA ILE A 44 -19.83 -6.88 -11.64
C ILE A 44 -20.24 -8.32 -11.26
N LEU A 45 -21.56 -8.53 -11.11
CA LEU A 45 -22.16 -9.77 -10.60
C LEU A 45 -23.07 -10.46 -11.62
N LYS A 46 -22.70 -10.43 -12.90
CA LYS A 46 -23.58 -10.88 -13.98
C LYS A 46 -24.07 -12.31 -13.78
N GLU A 47 -23.16 -13.25 -13.52
CA GLU A 47 -23.51 -14.67 -13.37
C GLU A 47 -24.36 -14.91 -12.11
N SER A 48 -23.98 -14.29 -10.99
CA SER A 48 -24.71 -14.37 -9.73
C SER A 48 -26.12 -13.79 -9.87
N ILE A 49 -26.28 -12.67 -10.56
CA ILE A 49 -27.58 -12.05 -10.83
C ILE A 49 -28.43 -12.92 -11.75
N ASP A 50 -27.86 -13.45 -12.84
CA ASP A 50 -28.56 -14.34 -13.76
C ASP A 50 -29.06 -15.59 -13.03
N LYS A 51 -28.19 -16.20 -12.22
CA LYS A 51 -28.49 -17.42 -11.46
C LYS A 51 -29.51 -17.20 -10.35
N HIS A 52 -29.35 -16.16 -9.53
CA HIS A 52 -30.16 -15.99 -8.31
C HIS A 52 -31.37 -15.10 -8.51
N CYS A 53 -31.34 -14.22 -9.51
CA CYS A 53 -32.40 -13.25 -9.78
C CYS A 53 -33.11 -13.44 -11.11
N GLY A 54 -32.70 -14.41 -11.93
CA GLY A 54 -33.34 -14.68 -13.22
C GLY A 54 -32.99 -13.62 -14.28
N GLY A 55 -31.84 -12.97 -14.09
CA GLY A 55 -31.24 -12.01 -15.00
C GLY A 55 -31.80 -10.59 -14.94
N LYS A 56 -31.23 -9.70 -15.77
CA LYS A 56 -31.48 -8.25 -15.77
C LYS A 56 -32.95 -7.86 -15.98
N LEU A 57 -33.71 -8.67 -16.73
CA LEU A 57 -35.14 -8.42 -16.96
C LEU A 57 -36.02 -8.70 -15.72
N ASN A 58 -35.48 -9.35 -14.68
CA ASN A 58 -36.24 -9.79 -13.51
C ASN A 58 -35.55 -9.44 -12.17
N LEU A 59 -34.98 -8.24 -12.08
CA LEU A 59 -34.35 -7.73 -10.85
C LEU A 59 -35.36 -7.31 -9.77
N ARG A 60 -36.67 -7.30 -10.06
CA ARG A 60 -37.69 -6.92 -9.06
C ARG A 60 -37.62 -7.84 -7.84
N GLY A 61 -37.48 -7.24 -6.67
CA GLY A 61 -37.38 -7.96 -5.39
C GLY A 61 -36.02 -8.65 -5.17
N CYS A 62 -35.00 -8.29 -5.95
CA CYS A 62 -33.63 -8.76 -5.77
C CYS A 62 -32.78 -7.69 -5.06
N THR A 63 -32.20 -8.06 -3.92
CA THR A 63 -31.39 -7.19 -3.08
C THR A 63 -30.01 -7.80 -2.88
N LEU A 64 -28.96 -7.02 -3.09
CA LEU A 64 -27.60 -7.38 -2.71
C LEU A 64 -27.33 -6.87 -1.30
N LYS A 65 -27.06 -7.78 -0.37
CA LYS A 65 -26.62 -7.48 0.98
C LYS A 65 -25.11 -7.53 1.04
N SER A 66 -24.47 -6.40 1.33
CA SER A 66 -23.03 -6.32 1.55
C SER A 66 -22.73 -6.05 3.01
N TYR A 67 -21.86 -6.86 3.59
CA TYR A 67 -21.25 -6.62 4.90
C TYR A 67 -19.75 -6.50 4.71
N VAL A 68 -19.20 -5.35 5.04
CA VAL A 68 -17.77 -5.06 4.93
C VAL A 68 -17.25 -4.70 6.32
N ASN A 69 -16.17 -5.36 6.73
CA ASN A 69 -15.48 -5.05 7.97
C ASN A 69 -14.00 -4.77 7.68
N PHE A 70 -13.59 -3.51 7.89
CA PHE A 70 -12.21 -3.06 7.81
C PHE A 70 -11.70 -2.75 9.23
N ASN A 71 -10.77 -3.58 9.70
CA ASN A 71 -10.28 -3.62 11.07
C ASN A 71 -11.44 -3.76 12.09
N GLN A 72 -11.78 -2.66 12.77
CA GLN A 72 -12.88 -2.59 13.74
C GLN A 72 -14.04 -1.72 13.23
N ILE A 73 -13.96 -1.21 12.01
CA ILE A 73 -15.02 -0.45 11.36
C ILE A 73 -15.77 -1.41 10.45
N HIS A 74 -17.07 -1.52 10.66
CA HIS A 74 -17.95 -2.31 9.82
C HIS A 74 -19.06 -1.44 9.25
N ASP A 75 -19.53 -1.82 8.07
CA ASP A 75 -20.70 -1.26 7.43
C ASP A 75 -21.50 -2.38 6.77
N SER A 76 -22.81 -2.17 6.68
CA SER A 76 -23.74 -3.10 6.05
C SER A 76 -24.73 -2.34 5.20
N ARG A 77 -24.90 -2.76 3.95
CA ARG A 77 -25.86 -2.16 3.01
C ARG A 77 -26.76 -3.22 2.40
N ASP A 78 -28.02 -2.85 2.26
CA ASP A 78 -29.02 -3.57 1.47
C ASP A 78 -29.26 -2.77 0.19
N ILE A 79 -28.77 -3.28 -0.94
CA ILE A 79 -28.71 -2.58 -2.23
C ILE A 79 -29.77 -3.15 -3.15
N ASN A 80 -30.70 -2.31 -3.63
CA ASN A 80 -31.70 -2.74 -4.60
C ASN A 80 -31.06 -2.88 -5.99
N LEU A 81 -30.91 -4.12 -6.47
CA LEU A 81 -30.23 -4.37 -7.74
C LEU A 81 -30.97 -3.79 -8.94
N ASN A 82 -32.28 -3.57 -8.84
CA ASN A 82 -33.04 -2.94 -9.92
C ASN A 82 -32.75 -1.44 -10.07
N GLU A 83 -32.23 -0.79 -9.02
CA GLU A 83 -32.00 0.65 -8.98
C GLU A 83 -30.52 1.01 -9.12
N GLU A 84 -29.63 0.25 -8.47
CA GLU A 84 -28.20 0.59 -8.38
C GLU A 84 -27.29 -0.26 -9.30
N TYR A 85 -27.74 -1.41 -9.83
CA TYR A 85 -26.89 -2.25 -10.68
C TYR A 85 -26.79 -1.71 -12.11
N ASP A 86 -25.55 -1.48 -12.54
CA ASP A 86 -25.23 -1.26 -13.94
C ASP A 86 -24.25 -2.33 -14.44
N GLU A 87 -24.49 -2.88 -15.63
CA GLU A 87 -23.65 -3.96 -16.17
C GLU A 87 -22.25 -3.48 -16.62
N VAL A 88 -22.12 -2.18 -16.89
CA VAL A 88 -20.85 -1.58 -17.35
C VAL A 88 -20.04 -1.08 -16.16
N HIS A 89 -20.70 -0.40 -15.22
CA HIS A 89 -20.06 0.26 -14.08
C HIS A 89 -20.08 -0.57 -12.79
N GLY A 90 -20.88 -1.64 -12.73
CA GLY A 90 -21.06 -2.48 -11.56
C GLY A 90 -21.83 -1.78 -10.43
N ILE A 91 -21.58 -2.19 -9.20
CA ILE A 91 -22.15 -1.60 -7.98
C ILE A 91 -21.06 -1.13 -7.04
N PHE A 92 -21.37 -0.06 -6.32
CA PHE A 92 -20.62 0.42 -5.17
C PHE A 92 -21.16 -0.20 -3.87
N VAL A 93 -20.33 -0.87 -3.08
CA VAL A 93 -20.78 -1.58 -1.86
C VAL A 93 -20.29 -0.95 -0.57
N PHE A 94 -19.20 -0.18 -0.58
CA PHE A 94 -18.63 0.37 0.65
C PHE A 94 -17.82 1.65 0.40
N HIS A 95 -18.09 2.70 1.18
CA HIS A 95 -17.28 3.91 1.25
C HIS A 95 -16.92 4.16 2.71
N LEU A 96 -15.64 4.29 3.00
CA LEU A 96 -15.16 4.72 4.29
C LEU A 96 -14.21 5.88 4.10
N ILE A 97 -14.55 7.01 4.72
CA ILE A 97 -13.64 8.14 4.86
C ILE A 97 -13.39 8.36 6.35
N VAL A 98 -12.13 8.33 6.76
CA VAL A 98 -11.70 8.58 8.14
C VAL A 98 -10.80 9.80 8.13
N TRP A 99 -11.18 10.80 8.93
CA TRP A 99 -10.42 12.02 9.16
C TRP A 99 -9.84 12.05 10.58
N ASN A 100 -8.78 12.83 10.77
CA ASN A 100 -8.20 13.12 12.07
C ASN A 100 -9.25 13.68 13.04
N GLY A 101 -9.30 13.13 14.26
CA GLY A 101 -10.30 13.49 15.29
C GLY A 101 -11.55 12.62 15.29
N TYR A 102 -11.63 11.60 14.43
CA TYR A 102 -12.69 10.60 14.52
C TYR A 102 -12.50 9.74 15.78
N LYS A 103 -13.56 9.54 16.57
CA LYS A 103 -13.51 8.61 17.71
C LYS A 103 -13.09 7.24 17.19
N ASN A 104 -11.97 6.74 17.70
CA ASN A 104 -11.33 5.48 17.31
C ASN A 104 -10.48 5.47 16.03
N GLU A 105 -9.92 6.60 15.60
CA GLU A 105 -8.95 6.65 14.49
C GLU A 105 -7.81 5.63 14.61
N ASP A 106 -7.31 5.35 15.83
CA ASP A 106 -6.24 4.36 16.05
C ASP A 106 -6.63 2.93 15.65
N LYS A 107 -7.93 2.64 15.51
CA LYS A 107 -8.42 1.33 15.04
C LYS A 107 -8.26 1.14 13.54
N VAL A 108 -8.09 2.22 12.78
CA VAL A 108 -7.91 2.21 11.32
C VAL A 108 -6.44 2.03 10.98
N PHE A 109 -5.57 2.65 11.79
CA PHE A 109 -4.14 2.74 11.57
C PHE A 109 -3.36 1.71 12.41
N THR A 110 -3.76 0.44 12.33
CA THR A 110 -3.09 -0.67 13.03
C THR A 110 -1.95 -1.26 12.18
N GLU A 111 -0.95 -1.86 12.83
CA GLU A 111 0.15 -2.56 12.15
C GLU A 111 -0.36 -3.71 11.27
N GLN A 112 -1.43 -4.37 11.71
CA GLN A 112 -2.11 -5.42 10.97
C GLN A 112 -3.48 -4.92 10.50
N THR A 113 -3.70 -4.87 9.19
CA THR A 113 -5.02 -4.52 8.62
C THR A 113 -5.78 -5.79 8.29
N THR A 114 -7.08 -5.83 8.57
CA THR A 114 -7.97 -6.91 8.15
C THR A 114 -9.14 -6.36 7.37
N LEU A 115 -9.35 -6.86 6.16
CA LEU A 115 -10.54 -6.55 5.37
C LEU A 115 -11.36 -7.82 5.18
N GLN A 116 -12.60 -7.81 5.65
CA GLN A 116 -13.56 -8.88 5.46
C GLN A 116 -14.70 -8.36 4.58
N ILE A 117 -15.05 -9.13 3.56
CA ILE A 117 -16.15 -8.82 2.65
C ILE A 117 -17.05 -10.05 2.61
N LEU A 118 -18.34 -9.84 2.90
CA LEU A 118 -19.40 -10.82 2.76
C LEU A 118 -20.48 -10.23 1.86
N LEU A 119 -20.78 -10.91 0.76
CA LEU A 119 -21.83 -10.52 -0.18
C LEU A 119 -22.88 -11.62 -0.25
N SER A 120 -24.15 -11.22 -0.19
CA SER A 120 -25.29 -12.14 -0.27
C SER A 120 -26.35 -11.56 -1.19
N ILE A 121 -26.94 -12.39 -2.05
CA ILE A 121 -28.11 -12.00 -2.83
C ILE A 121 -29.35 -12.51 -2.13
N GLN A 122 -30.34 -11.65 -1.96
CA GLN A 122 -31.66 -11.98 -1.47
C GLN A 122 -32.69 -11.79 -2.57
N LYS A 123 -33.50 -12.82 -2.84
CA LYS A 123 -34.70 -12.72 -3.67
C LYS A 123 -35.90 -13.22 -2.88
N ASN A 124 -36.89 -12.34 -2.69
CA ASN A 124 -38.02 -12.61 -1.79
C ASN A 124 -37.50 -12.96 -0.38
N THR A 125 -37.76 -14.18 0.10
CA THR A 125 -37.33 -14.69 1.41
C THR A 125 -36.04 -15.52 1.36
N LYS A 126 -35.53 -15.86 0.17
CA LYS A 126 -34.33 -16.68 0.02
C LYS A 126 -33.10 -15.79 0.00
N VAL A 127 -32.15 -16.05 0.91
CA VAL A 127 -30.83 -15.41 0.96
C VAL A 127 -29.77 -16.44 0.58
N GLU A 128 -28.84 -16.05 -0.28
CA GLU A 128 -27.73 -16.89 -0.72
C GLU A 128 -26.42 -16.12 -0.65
N HIS A 129 -25.43 -16.68 0.04
CA HIS A 129 -24.09 -16.09 0.15
C HIS A 129 -23.31 -16.37 -1.14
N ILE A 130 -22.90 -15.32 -1.83
CA ILE A 130 -22.19 -15.43 -3.12
C ILE A 130 -20.68 -15.20 -2.97
N TYR A 131 -20.27 -14.52 -1.91
CA TYR A 131 -18.85 -14.27 -1.67
C TYR A 131 -18.55 -14.08 -0.19
N TYR A 132 -17.47 -14.70 0.27
CA TYR A 132 -16.86 -14.41 1.55
C TYR A 132 -15.34 -14.47 1.42
N LYS A 133 -14.67 -13.38 1.80
CA LYS A 133 -13.22 -13.36 1.87
C LYS A 133 -12.73 -12.48 3.01
N LYS A 134 -11.70 -12.98 3.69
CA LYS A 134 -10.92 -12.24 4.67
C LYS A 134 -9.51 -12.05 4.13
N TYR A 135 -9.09 -10.80 4.06
CA TYR A 135 -7.74 -10.40 3.73
C TYR A 135 -7.01 -9.91 4.97
N ILE A 136 -5.74 -10.24 5.07
CA ILE A 136 -4.83 -9.78 6.13
C ILE A 136 -3.70 -9.03 5.44
N ASN A 137 -3.43 -7.80 5.89
CA ASN A 137 -2.36 -6.93 5.37
C ASN A 137 -2.43 -6.68 3.86
N LEU A 138 -3.64 -6.70 3.29
CA LEU A 138 -3.87 -6.36 1.90
C LEU A 138 -3.46 -4.92 1.61
N ILE A 139 -3.78 -4.03 2.54
CA ILE A 139 -3.49 -2.60 2.43
C ILE A 139 -2.22 -2.32 3.22
N LYS A 140 -1.10 -2.31 2.50
CA LYS A 140 0.13 -1.64 2.95
C LYS A 140 0.21 -0.33 2.21
N ALA A 141 -0.51 0.67 2.71
CA ALA A 141 -0.49 2.00 2.13
C ALA A 141 0.61 2.81 2.79
N VAL A 142 1.30 3.56 1.95
CA VAL A 142 2.45 4.37 2.32
C VAL A 142 2.03 5.84 2.14
N SER A 143 2.59 6.78 2.91
CA SER A 143 2.03 8.15 2.96
C SER A 143 1.93 8.81 1.58
N ASN A 144 0.78 9.43 1.29
CA ASN A 144 0.43 10.03 -0.01
C ASN A 144 0.46 9.04 -1.18
N SER A 145 -0.15 7.86 -0.98
CA SER A 145 -0.27 6.84 -2.02
C SER A 145 -1.73 6.59 -2.41
N GLU A 146 -1.92 6.27 -3.68
CA GLU A 146 -3.18 5.75 -4.21
C GLU A 146 -2.92 4.34 -4.71
N LYS A 147 -3.79 3.40 -4.35
CA LYS A 147 -3.69 2.01 -4.75
C LYS A 147 -5.04 1.49 -5.20
N ILE A 148 -5.03 0.85 -6.36
CA ILE A 148 -6.19 0.16 -6.91
C ILE A 148 -5.84 -1.33 -6.92
N PHE A 149 -6.71 -2.15 -6.32
CA PHE A 149 -6.59 -3.60 -6.32
C PHE A 149 -7.78 -4.18 -7.06
N ASP A 150 -7.52 -4.85 -8.17
CA ASP A 150 -8.55 -5.64 -8.84
C ASP A 150 -8.58 -7.04 -8.23
N LEU A 151 -9.77 -7.47 -7.81
CA LEU A 151 -9.99 -8.78 -7.21
C LEU A 151 -11.02 -9.55 -8.01
N ASN A 152 -10.68 -10.80 -8.32
CA ASN A 152 -11.58 -11.72 -9.00
C ASN A 152 -12.45 -12.45 -7.96
N LEU A 153 -13.77 -12.41 -8.15
CA LEU A 153 -14.74 -13.24 -7.43
C LEU A 153 -14.78 -14.64 -8.04
N SER A 154 -14.81 -14.68 -9.38
CA SER A 154 -14.79 -15.87 -10.21
C SER A 154 -14.00 -15.59 -11.51
N GLU A 155 -14.05 -16.51 -12.47
CA GLU A 155 -13.50 -16.28 -13.82
C GLU A 155 -14.20 -15.12 -14.57
N TYR A 156 -15.48 -14.87 -14.25
CA TYR A 156 -16.34 -13.92 -14.96
C TYR A 156 -16.83 -12.74 -14.11
N GLU A 157 -16.62 -12.81 -12.80
CA GLU A 157 -17.02 -11.77 -11.85
C GLU A 157 -15.78 -11.14 -11.21
N LYS A 158 -15.75 -9.80 -11.22
CA LYS A 158 -14.65 -9.01 -10.69
C LYS A 158 -15.17 -7.81 -9.91
N PHE A 159 -14.38 -7.34 -8.97
CA PHE A 159 -14.61 -6.08 -8.28
C PHE A 159 -13.31 -5.37 -8.00
N GLY A 160 -13.40 -4.04 -7.95
CA GLY A 160 -12.28 -3.18 -7.62
C GLY A 160 -12.33 -2.78 -6.15
N ILE A 161 -11.20 -2.92 -5.46
CA ILE A 161 -10.95 -2.19 -4.22
C ILE A 161 -10.10 -0.99 -4.56
N TYR A 162 -10.65 0.19 -4.35
CA TYR A 162 -9.95 1.44 -4.49
C TYR A 162 -9.55 1.96 -3.10
N VAL A 163 -8.27 2.16 -2.89
CA VAL A 163 -7.72 2.69 -1.64
C VAL A 163 -6.98 3.97 -1.95
N HIS A 164 -7.52 5.09 -1.49
CA HIS A 164 -6.84 6.36 -1.56
C HIS A 164 -6.35 6.75 -0.17
N TYR A 165 -5.04 6.97 -0.06
CA TYR A 165 -4.38 7.09 1.21
C TYR A 165 -3.51 8.32 1.32
N ARG A 166 -3.95 9.30 2.12
CA ARG A 166 -3.25 10.57 2.27
C ARG A 166 -2.93 10.87 3.72
N CYS A 167 -1.67 11.18 3.97
CA CYS A 167 -1.19 11.53 5.30
C CYS A 167 -0.27 12.72 5.20
N LEU A 168 -0.63 13.79 5.92
CA LEU A 168 0.20 14.98 6.02
C LEU A 168 0.70 15.08 7.46
N GLY A 169 2.03 15.10 7.60
CA GLY A 169 2.72 15.04 8.89
C GLY A 169 2.74 13.65 9.53
N TRP A 170 2.44 12.58 8.77
CA TRP A 170 2.52 11.19 9.21
C TRP A 170 3.14 10.30 8.12
N ILE A 171 3.82 9.25 8.56
CA ILE A 171 4.63 8.32 7.74
C ILE A 171 4.54 6.89 8.29
N GLY A 172 5.23 5.95 7.63
CA GLY A 172 5.12 4.52 7.91
C GLY A 172 3.94 3.88 7.21
N PHE A 173 3.88 2.56 7.28
CA PHE A 173 2.69 1.82 6.86
C PHE A 173 1.49 2.28 7.68
N ASN A 174 0.38 2.58 6.99
CA ASN A 174 -0.84 3.06 7.62
C ASN A 174 -0.64 4.31 8.51
N CYS A 175 0.36 5.15 8.23
CA CYS A 175 0.57 6.44 8.91
C CYS A 175 0.50 6.34 10.43
N GLN A 176 1.11 5.27 10.93
CA GLN A 176 1.19 4.96 12.34
C GLN A 176 2.15 5.91 13.08
N PHE A 177 3.06 6.57 12.36
CA PHE A 177 4.07 7.45 12.95
C PHE A 177 3.86 8.89 12.53
N ARG A 178 3.87 9.79 13.51
CA ARG A 178 3.82 11.25 13.26
C ARG A 178 5.22 11.73 12.88
N CYS A 179 5.34 12.44 11.77
CA CYS A 179 6.56 13.11 11.33
C CYS A 179 6.25 14.58 11.03
N ASP A 180 6.52 15.44 12.01
CA ASP A 180 6.23 16.89 11.95
C ASP A 180 7.49 17.63 11.48
N THR A 181 7.76 17.59 10.17
CA THR A 181 8.96 18.19 9.56
C THR A 181 9.01 19.72 9.63
N ASP A 182 7.90 20.35 9.96
CA ASP A 182 7.75 21.80 9.97
C ASP A 182 8.09 22.39 11.34
N LYS A 183 8.02 21.59 12.40
CA LYS A 183 8.26 22.04 13.78
C LYS A 183 9.71 21.85 14.22
N TYR A 184 10.41 20.90 13.62
CA TYR A 184 11.78 20.55 13.95
C TYR A 184 12.56 20.29 12.67
N ASP A 185 13.88 20.53 12.67
CA ASP A 185 14.78 20.30 11.53
C ASP A 185 15.02 18.78 11.33
N ILE A 186 13.93 18.03 11.17
CA ILE A 186 13.89 16.57 11.06
C ILE A 186 13.50 16.14 9.65
N GLU A 187 14.08 15.03 9.24
CA GLU A 187 13.59 14.13 8.21
C GLU A 187 13.09 12.86 8.88
N CYS A 188 12.31 12.06 8.18
CA CYS A 188 11.88 10.79 8.74
C CYS A 188 11.93 9.68 7.70
N ASP A 189 12.39 8.52 8.12
CA ASP A 189 12.40 7.30 7.33
C ASP A 189 10.98 6.82 7.07
N TYR A 190 10.61 6.78 5.80
CA TYR A 190 9.25 6.51 5.37
C TYR A 190 8.73 5.11 5.71
N GLU A 191 9.63 4.12 5.84
CA GLU A 191 9.26 2.74 6.13
C GLU A 191 9.16 2.49 7.64
N THR A 192 10.14 2.97 8.39
CA THR A 192 10.32 2.67 9.82
C THR A 192 9.69 3.71 10.74
N GLY A 193 9.33 4.89 10.25
CA GLY A 193 8.78 5.95 11.10
C GLY A 193 9.81 6.78 11.84
N ILE A 194 11.09 6.47 11.65
CA ILE A 194 12.16 6.97 12.51
C ILE A 194 12.54 8.37 12.03
N ALA A 195 12.54 9.34 12.94
CA ALA A 195 13.01 10.68 12.63
C ALA A 195 14.55 10.75 12.73
N PHE A 196 15.15 11.50 11.81
CA PHE A 196 16.55 11.89 11.81
C PHE A 196 16.63 13.40 11.77
N CYS A 197 17.71 13.99 12.28
CA CYS A 197 17.96 15.40 12.09
C CYS A 197 18.52 15.64 10.68
N LYS A 198 18.02 16.67 9.98
CA LYS A 198 18.53 17.08 8.67
C LYS A 198 20.01 17.45 8.75
N ASN A 199 20.37 18.19 9.79
CA ASN A 199 21.76 18.39 10.15
C ASN A 199 22.27 17.19 10.97
N GLN A 200 23.19 16.42 10.37
CA GLN A 200 23.82 15.24 10.98
C GLN A 200 24.65 15.56 12.23
N GLN A 201 24.94 16.84 12.52
CA GLN A 201 25.55 17.26 13.78
C GLN A 201 24.62 17.07 14.99
N TYR A 202 23.31 16.98 14.77
CA TYR A 202 22.33 16.75 15.83
C TYR A 202 21.91 15.28 15.83
N LEU A 203 22.02 14.63 17.00
CA LEU A 203 21.75 13.20 17.17
C LEU A 203 20.55 12.94 18.09
N ASN A 204 19.74 13.96 18.33
CA ASN A 204 18.62 13.94 19.27
C ASN A 204 17.25 14.23 18.61
N PRO A 205 16.82 13.49 17.58
CA PRO A 205 15.46 13.61 17.06
C PRO A 205 14.43 13.32 18.18
N PRO A 206 13.26 14.01 18.19
CA PRO A 206 12.80 14.98 17.20
C PRO A 206 13.32 16.41 17.40
N TYR A 207 14.07 16.72 18.46
CA TYR A 207 14.34 18.11 18.84
C TYR A 207 15.46 18.76 18.03
N CYS A 208 16.42 17.97 17.55
CA CYS A 208 17.51 18.40 16.65
C CYS A 208 18.17 19.71 17.07
N ASN A 209 18.44 19.82 18.37
CA ASN A 209 18.98 21.01 19.01
C ASN A 209 20.22 20.70 19.87
N SER A 210 20.65 19.44 19.91
CA SER A 210 21.85 19.00 20.61
C SER A 210 22.58 17.91 19.81
N SER A 211 23.91 17.97 19.83
CA SER A 211 24.78 16.92 19.32
C SER A 211 24.87 15.72 20.24
N ASP A 212 24.36 15.81 21.47
CA ASP A 212 24.36 14.69 22.41
C ASP A 212 23.36 13.62 21.97
N SER A 213 23.89 12.44 21.62
CA SER A 213 23.08 11.24 21.46
C SER A 213 22.47 10.89 22.81
N THR A 214 21.14 10.88 22.91
CA THR A 214 20.41 10.45 24.10
C THR A 214 20.50 8.94 24.36
N CYS A 215 21.33 8.22 23.61
CA CYS A 215 21.71 6.83 23.86
C CYS A 215 22.65 6.74 25.06
N ASP A 216 22.44 5.75 25.93
CA ASP A 216 23.43 5.44 26.96
C ASP A 216 24.66 4.70 26.37
N ALA A 217 25.70 4.52 27.20
CA ALA A 217 26.92 3.85 26.77
C ALA A 217 26.70 2.38 26.35
N LYS A 218 25.69 1.71 26.93
CA LYS A 218 25.35 0.33 26.60
C LYS A 218 24.65 0.23 25.25
N GLU A 219 23.72 1.15 24.98
CA GLU A 219 23.02 1.27 23.69
C GLU A 219 24.02 1.61 22.57
N THR A 220 24.92 2.56 22.82
CA THR A 220 25.98 2.93 21.87
C THR A 220 26.89 1.76 21.56
N ALA A 221 27.30 0.98 22.57
CA ALA A 221 28.16 -0.19 22.38
C ALA A 221 27.50 -1.34 21.60
N MET A 222 26.17 -1.36 21.46
CA MET A 222 25.51 -2.34 20.62
C MET A 222 25.68 -2.03 19.13
N CYS A 223 25.87 -0.75 18.75
CA CYS A 223 26.06 -0.35 17.37
C CYS A 223 27.46 -0.71 16.86
N GLN A 224 27.53 -1.51 15.79
CA GLN A 224 28.78 -1.98 15.21
C GLN A 224 29.20 -1.16 13.99
N ASN A 225 30.43 -1.37 13.51
CA ASN A 225 30.95 -0.80 12.26
C ASN A 225 30.84 0.73 12.17
N ASN A 226 31.15 1.43 13.27
CA ASN A 226 31.05 2.90 13.39
C ASN A 226 29.64 3.46 13.17
N ALA A 227 28.61 2.64 13.38
CA ALA A 227 27.23 3.10 13.34
C ALA A 227 26.94 4.11 14.46
N ILE A 228 26.09 5.08 14.14
CA ILE A 228 25.70 6.14 15.06
C ILE A 228 24.46 5.70 15.83
N CYS A 229 24.48 5.77 17.16
CA CYS A 229 23.30 5.48 17.96
C CYS A 229 22.35 6.69 17.97
N ALA A 230 21.08 6.45 17.65
CA ALA A 230 20.02 7.45 17.73
C ALA A 230 18.84 6.92 18.54
N LYS A 231 18.29 7.74 19.45
CA LYS A 231 17.04 7.42 20.15
C LYS A 231 15.84 7.59 19.22
N THR A 232 14.82 6.78 19.43
CA THR A 232 13.55 6.83 18.71
C THR A 232 12.42 7.38 19.60
N PHE A 233 11.27 7.70 18.99
CA PHE A 233 10.08 8.17 19.71
C PHE A 233 9.54 7.20 20.76
N ALA A 234 9.81 5.90 20.63
CA ALA A 234 9.35 4.88 21.57
C ALA A 234 10.25 4.77 22.82
N ASN A 235 11.16 5.73 23.03
CA ASN A 235 12.21 5.68 24.05
C ASN A 235 13.16 4.47 23.89
N THR A 236 13.23 3.91 22.68
CA THR A 236 14.20 2.88 22.28
C THR A 236 15.35 3.52 21.49
N PHE A 237 16.30 2.73 20.98
CA PHE A 237 17.38 3.21 20.12
C PHE A 237 17.48 2.40 18.83
N GLN A 238 18.12 3.00 17.82
CA GLN A 238 18.51 2.35 16.57
C GLN A 238 19.95 2.73 16.24
N CYS A 239 20.66 1.83 15.57
CA CYS A 239 21.96 2.10 14.98
C CYS A 239 21.77 2.58 13.54
N LEU A 240 22.21 3.80 13.24
CA LEU A 240 22.29 4.36 11.90
C LEU A 240 23.52 3.77 11.22
N CYS A 241 23.28 2.84 10.30
CA CYS A 241 24.36 2.12 9.64
C CYS A 241 25.04 2.99 8.59
N PRO A 242 26.38 3.02 8.54
CA PRO A 242 27.08 3.62 7.43
C PRO A 242 26.83 2.81 6.14
N SER A 243 27.07 3.44 4.99
CA SER A 243 26.87 2.81 3.68
C SER A 243 27.60 1.47 3.58
N GLY A 244 26.89 0.46 3.08
CA GLY A 244 27.40 -0.90 2.94
C GLY A 244 27.33 -1.76 4.21
N PHE A 245 26.62 -1.30 5.24
CA PHE A 245 26.29 -2.07 6.45
C PHE A 245 24.79 -2.09 6.70
N GLY A 246 24.31 -3.11 7.40
CA GLY A 246 22.90 -3.29 7.71
C GLY A 246 22.66 -4.25 8.88
N GLY A 247 21.39 -4.52 9.15
CA GLY A 247 20.96 -5.27 10.33
C GLY A 247 20.70 -4.36 11.54
N LYS A 248 20.04 -4.90 12.56
CA LYS A 248 19.56 -4.13 13.73
C LYS A 248 20.66 -3.31 14.41
N TYR A 249 21.88 -3.83 14.40
CA TYR A 249 23.04 -3.25 15.05
C TYR A 249 24.16 -2.94 14.04
N CYS A 250 23.84 -2.88 12.76
CA CYS A 250 24.79 -2.67 11.66
C CYS A 250 25.89 -3.73 11.57
N GLN A 251 25.61 -4.94 12.07
CA GLN A 251 26.58 -6.04 12.14
C GLN A 251 26.72 -6.80 10.82
N ASN A 252 25.78 -6.64 9.89
CA ASN A 252 25.78 -7.33 8.61
C ASN A 252 26.37 -6.42 7.52
N TYR A 253 27.02 -7.02 6.52
CA TYR A 253 27.33 -6.30 5.30
C TYR A 253 26.07 -6.12 4.45
N ASN A 254 25.94 -4.95 3.86
CA ASN A 254 24.93 -4.64 2.87
C ASN A 254 25.63 -4.27 1.54
N CYS A 255 24.99 -4.58 0.41
CA CYS A 255 25.47 -4.16 -0.89
C CYS A 255 24.40 -3.32 -1.56
N GLU A 256 24.78 -2.13 -1.99
CA GLU A 256 23.96 -1.24 -2.80
C GLU A 256 24.75 -0.84 -4.04
N PRO A 257 24.34 -1.31 -5.24
CA PRO A 257 23.25 -2.25 -5.54
C PRO A 257 23.39 -3.65 -4.88
N PRO A 258 22.26 -4.36 -4.64
CA PRO A 258 22.31 -5.70 -4.04
C PRO A 258 22.95 -6.72 -4.99
N CYS A 259 23.60 -7.73 -4.41
CA CYS A 259 24.03 -8.92 -5.16
C CYS A 259 22.82 -9.68 -5.69
N ASP A 260 23.00 -10.45 -6.76
CA ASP A 260 22.00 -11.40 -7.25
C ASP A 260 21.62 -12.38 -6.12
N VAL A 261 20.36 -12.31 -5.67
CA VAL A 261 19.87 -13.04 -4.50
C VAL A 261 19.99 -14.55 -4.60
N ASN A 262 20.10 -15.08 -5.82
CA ASN A 262 20.23 -16.53 -6.05
C ASN A 262 21.69 -16.96 -6.21
N PHE A 263 22.57 -16.03 -6.56
CA PHE A 263 23.90 -16.36 -7.08
C PHE A 263 25.05 -15.55 -6.48
N GLY A 264 24.79 -14.66 -5.51
CA GLY A 264 25.79 -13.85 -4.86
C GLY A 264 25.51 -13.60 -3.38
N GLU A 265 26.57 -13.41 -2.61
CA GLU A 265 26.52 -13.06 -1.20
C GLU A 265 27.39 -11.82 -0.92
N CYS A 266 26.91 -10.91 -0.07
CA CYS A 266 27.69 -9.76 0.40
C CYS A 266 28.76 -10.21 1.39
N ILE A 267 30.02 -10.13 0.97
CA ILE A 267 31.18 -10.49 1.81
C ILE A 267 31.88 -9.27 2.42
N GLY A 268 31.39 -8.08 2.11
CA GLY A 268 31.88 -6.81 2.61
C GLY A 268 31.02 -5.67 2.09
N PRO A 269 31.25 -4.42 2.55
CA PRO A 269 30.53 -3.25 2.08
C PRO A 269 30.60 -3.14 0.55
N ASN A 270 29.45 -3.26 -0.12
CA ASN A 270 29.31 -3.23 -1.58
C ASN A 270 30.20 -4.23 -2.34
N LYS A 271 30.53 -5.39 -1.73
CA LYS A 271 31.33 -6.45 -2.34
C LYS A 271 30.57 -7.77 -2.38
N CYS A 272 30.27 -8.24 -3.58
CA CYS A 272 29.62 -9.53 -3.81
C CYS A 272 30.63 -10.63 -4.10
N LYS A 273 30.41 -11.80 -3.50
CA LYS A 273 31.03 -13.06 -3.89
C LYS A 273 30.02 -13.91 -4.63
N CYS A 274 30.31 -14.29 -5.86
CA CYS A 274 29.42 -15.16 -6.63
C CYS A 274 29.51 -16.60 -6.12
N LEU A 275 28.36 -17.22 -5.90
CA LEU A 275 28.22 -18.56 -5.33
C LEU A 275 28.38 -19.67 -6.37
N VAL A 276 28.26 -19.33 -7.66
CA VAL A 276 28.40 -20.23 -8.79
C VAL A 276 29.40 -19.67 -9.80
N ASP A 277 30.11 -20.55 -10.49
CA ASP A 277 31.21 -20.21 -11.40
C ASP A 277 30.75 -19.62 -12.74
N TYR A 278 29.55 -19.98 -13.20
CA TYR A 278 28.89 -19.42 -14.39
C TYR A 278 28.28 -18.03 -14.15
N LYS A 279 28.49 -17.40 -12.99
CA LYS A 279 28.07 -16.02 -12.73
C LYS A 279 29.29 -15.11 -12.54
N GLN A 280 29.15 -13.86 -12.95
CA GLN A 280 30.18 -12.83 -12.89
C GLN A 280 29.59 -11.42 -12.76
N GLY A 281 30.48 -10.44 -12.80
CA GLY A 281 30.15 -9.04 -12.59
C GLY A 281 30.20 -8.67 -11.10
N GLN A 282 30.24 -7.37 -10.84
CA GLN A 282 30.34 -6.83 -9.49
C GLN A 282 29.17 -7.26 -8.58
N PHE A 283 28.01 -7.58 -9.16
CA PHE A 283 26.80 -7.95 -8.43
C PHE A 283 26.33 -9.38 -8.72
N CYS A 284 27.15 -10.21 -9.38
CA CYS A 284 26.81 -11.60 -9.73
C CYS A 284 25.55 -11.77 -10.59
N ASN A 285 25.13 -10.72 -11.29
CA ASN A 285 23.96 -10.69 -12.14
C ASN A 285 24.27 -11.00 -13.62
N ILE A 286 25.55 -11.13 -13.99
CA ILE A 286 25.97 -11.43 -15.35
C ILE A 286 26.27 -12.92 -15.45
N THR A 287 25.65 -13.62 -16.39
CA THR A 287 25.97 -15.03 -16.68
C THR A 287 27.21 -15.10 -17.57
N LYS A 288 28.21 -15.89 -17.16
CA LYS A 288 29.32 -16.30 -18.03
C LYS A 288 28.78 -17.31 -19.04
N CYS A 289 28.77 -16.93 -20.30
CA CYS A 289 28.70 -17.92 -21.37
C CYS A 289 30.14 -18.40 -21.58
N ASN A 290 30.47 -19.62 -21.13
CA ASN A 290 31.65 -20.29 -21.68
C ASN A 290 31.43 -20.43 -23.19
N ASP A 291 32.51 -20.38 -24.00
CA ASP A 291 32.54 -20.52 -25.47
C ASP A 291 31.83 -21.78 -25.99
N ILE A 292 30.51 -21.84 -25.84
CA ILE A 292 29.64 -22.82 -26.44
C ILE A 292 29.20 -22.18 -27.74
N SER A 293 29.86 -22.57 -28.82
CA SER A 293 29.42 -22.38 -30.19
C SER A 293 27.90 -22.52 -30.25
N CYS A 294 27.20 -21.45 -30.62
CA CYS A 294 25.76 -21.50 -30.82
C CYS A 294 25.45 -22.63 -31.80
N LEU A 295 24.69 -23.64 -31.36
CA LEU A 295 24.15 -24.62 -32.29
C LEU A 295 23.18 -23.90 -33.24
N ASN A 296 23.44 -24.01 -34.54
CA ASN A 296 22.64 -23.51 -35.67
C ASN A 296 22.73 -22.00 -36.00
N ASP A 297 23.93 -21.45 -36.20
CA ASP A 297 24.14 -20.13 -36.86
C ASP A 297 23.31 -18.94 -36.32
N GLY A 298 22.88 -19.01 -35.05
CA GLY A 298 22.08 -17.96 -34.43
C GLY A 298 22.91 -16.71 -34.12
N TYR A 299 22.65 -15.61 -34.83
CA TYR A 299 23.20 -14.30 -34.47
C TYR A 299 22.58 -13.81 -33.14
N TYR A 300 23.44 -13.43 -32.19
CA TYR A 300 23.06 -12.87 -30.89
C TYR A 300 22.25 -11.58 -31.06
N MET A 301 21.01 -11.56 -30.53
CA MET A 301 20.26 -10.32 -30.25
C MET A 301 19.96 -10.24 -28.75
N PHE A 302 20.26 -9.06 -28.18
CA PHE A 302 20.62 -8.78 -26.78
C PHE A 302 19.51 -8.87 -25.71
N LEU A 303 18.47 -9.68 -25.86
CA LEU A 303 17.33 -9.64 -24.94
C LEU A 303 16.82 -11.04 -24.58
N PHE A 304 16.95 -11.38 -23.29
CA PHE A 304 16.40 -12.55 -22.58
C PHE A 304 17.23 -13.86 -22.65
N TYR A 305 18.13 -14.03 -21.67
CA TYR A 305 18.91 -15.26 -21.50
C TYR A 305 18.15 -16.32 -20.68
N ARG A 306 17.94 -17.50 -21.27
CA ARG A 306 17.96 -18.79 -20.57
C ARG A 306 19.11 -19.60 -21.16
N CYS A 307 20.14 -19.86 -20.35
CA CYS A 307 21.06 -20.96 -20.61
C CYS A 307 20.35 -22.24 -20.16
N MET A 308 20.15 -23.20 -21.08
CA MET A 308 19.85 -24.59 -20.73
C MET A 308 21.14 -25.39 -20.76
#